data_AF-A0A2V5TU90-F1
#
_entry.id   AF-A0A2V5TU90-F1
#
_cell.length_a   1.000
_cell.length_b   1.000
_cell.length_c   1.000
_cell.angle_alpha   90.00
_cell.angle_beta   90.00
_cell.angle_gamma   90.00
#
_symmetry.space_group_name_H-M   'P 1'
#
loop_
_entity.id
_entity.type
_entity.pdbx_description
1 polymer ?
#
loop_
_entity_poly.entity_id
_entity_poly.type
_entity_poly.pdbx_seq_one_letter_code
_entity_poly.pdbx_strand_id
1 'polypeptide(L)'
;MLVHLLRSHPEICSHSEVFTPDRITGITGSYRKKSREQADFLDRLSRERDRDPIKFLYKIVLDPQEKKVVGFKLKHNELVLPEFKALREEIANDLDFRIIHLRRENLLRRFLSHYIANRVTHTTLAVQGQPIPEVPPVRLDPRECQRDFETTLKRDAEFRELFARHRRKMAALLDFLGVSPRELTTTTKKLGNDNLRNVISNFDELRSYFAGSSFSKFFEDA
;
A
#
# COMPACT_ATOMS: atom_id res chain seq x y z
N MET A 1 1.13 6.10 3.28
CA MET A 1 2.05 7.24 3.39
C MET A 1 2.49 7.76 2.02
N LEU A 2 3.22 6.99 1.20
CA LEU A 2 3.77 7.50 -0.06
C LEU A 2 2.74 8.15 -1.00
N VAL A 3 1.60 7.48 -1.27
CA VAL A 3 0.52 8.04 -2.09
C VAL A 3 0.07 9.42 -1.60
N HIS A 4 -0.02 9.62 -0.28
CA HIS A 4 -0.43 10.92 0.28
C HIS A 4 0.66 11.99 0.19
N LEU A 5 1.93 11.61 0.28
CA LEU A 5 3.06 12.51 0.01
C LEU A 5 3.07 12.94 -1.47
N LEU A 6 2.89 12.00 -2.40
CA LEU A 6 2.86 12.30 -3.83
C LEU A 6 1.70 13.24 -4.21
N ARG A 7 0.56 13.18 -3.51
CA ARG A 7 -0.57 14.09 -3.71
C ARG A 7 -0.27 15.56 -3.40
N SER A 8 0.78 15.86 -2.62
CA SER A 8 1.17 17.26 -2.39
C SER A 8 1.92 17.87 -3.59
N HIS A 9 2.25 17.06 -4.60
CA HIS A 9 2.98 17.50 -5.77
C HIS A 9 2.01 17.94 -6.89
N PRO A 10 2.12 19.16 -7.44
CA PRO A 10 1.15 19.70 -8.40
C PRO A 10 1.19 19.00 -9.75
N GLU A 11 2.32 18.40 -10.13
CA GLU A 11 2.49 17.65 -11.37
C GLU A 11 2.06 16.17 -11.28
N ILE A 12 1.59 15.68 -10.12
CA ILE A 12 1.28 14.25 -9.91
C ILE A 12 -0.22 14.06 -9.59
N CYS A 13 -0.88 13.18 -10.34
CA CYS A 13 -2.14 12.55 -9.91
C CYS A 13 -1.82 11.21 -9.25
N SER A 14 -1.95 11.10 -7.92
CA SER A 14 -1.68 9.85 -7.20
C SER A 14 -2.96 9.24 -6.64
N HIS A 15 -3.51 8.29 -7.38
CA HIS A 15 -4.56 7.40 -6.91
C HIS A 15 -4.03 6.44 -5.83
N SER A 16 -4.92 5.98 -4.96
CA SER A 16 -4.62 4.91 -4.00
C SER A 16 -5.04 3.56 -4.60
N GLU A 17 -5.76 2.75 -3.82
CA GLU A 17 -6.31 1.46 -4.22
C GLU A 17 -7.61 1.70 -5.02
N VAL A 18 -7.52 1.59 -6.35
CA VAL A 18 -8.65 1.78 -7.30
C VAL A 18 -9.17 0.45 -7.85
N PHE A 19 -8.43 -0.63 -7.59
CA PHE A 19 -8.76 -1.98 -8.03
C PHE A 19 -9.33 -2.86 -6.91
N THR A 20 -9.44 -2.36 -5.67
CA THR A 20 -10.06 -3.10 -4.57
C THR A 20 -11.51 -3.45 -4.92
N PRO A 21 -11.95 -4.70 -4.69
CA PRO A 21 -13.32 -5.12 -4.95
C PRO A 21 -14.39 -4.23 -4.28
N ASP A 22 -15.64 -4.39 -4.71
CA ASP A 22 -16.83 -3.68 -4.24
C ASP A 22 -16.91 -2.21 -4.66
N ARG A 23 -16.03 -1.35 -4.13
CA ARG A 23 -16.10 0.10 -4.37
C ARG A 23 -14.74 0.74 -4.56
N ILE A 24 -14.66 1.63 -5.54
CA ILE A 24 -13.50 2.48 -5.74
C ILE A 24 -13.41 3.51 -4.60
N THR A 25 -12.36 3.42 -3.79
CA THR A 25 -12.10 4.34 -2.68
C THR A 25 -10.87 5.23 -2.91
N GLY A 26 -9.98 4.85 -3.83
CA GLY A 26 -8.68 5.48 -4.02
C GLY A 26 -8.60 6.60 -5.07
N ILE A 27 -9.66 6.89 -5.82
CA ILE A 27 -9.61 7.81 -6.97
C ILE A 27 -9.42 9.28 -6.53
N THR A 28 -8.73 10.07 -7.35
CA THR A 28 -8.36 11.47 -7.08
C THR A 28 -8.63 12.37 -8.29
N GLY A 29 -8.19 13.64 -8.24
CA GLY A 29 -8.32 14.57 -9.35
C GLY A 29 -9.77 14.97 -9.64
N SER A 30 -10.09 15.17 -10.92
CA SER A 30 -11.43 15.54 -11.38
C SER A 30 -12.46 14.45 -11.07
N TYR A 31 -12.08 13.17 -11.09
CA TYR A 31 -12.97 12.06 -10.74
C TYR A 31 -13.42 12.10 -9.28
N ARG A 32 -12.57 12.55 -8.36
CA ARG A 32 -12.96 12.76 -6.95
C ARG A 32 -13.89 13.96 -6.76
N LYS A 33 -13.80 14.98 -7.63
CA LYS A 33 -14.77 16.09 -7.63
C LYS A 33 -16.12 15.58 -8.13
N LYS A 34 -16.15 14.88 -9.26
CA LYS A 34 -17.36 14.25 -9.82
C LYS A 34 -18.04 13.31 -8.84
N SER A 35 -17.28 12.51 -8.07
CA SER A 35 -17.87 11.62 -7.06
C SER A 35 -18.55 12.35 -5.89
N ARG A 36 -18.23 13.63 -5.67
CA ARG A 36 -18.90 14.48 -4.65
C ARG A 36 -20.14 15.16 -5.22
N GLU A 37 -20.16 15.40 -6.52
CA GLU A 37 -21.26 16.05 -7.25
C GLU A 37 -22.33 15.05 -7.68
N GLN A 38 -21.94 13.81 -7.96
CA GLN A 38 -22.80 12.75 -8.51
C GLN A 38 -22.71 11.51 -7.63
N ALA A 39 -23.80 11.18 -6.93
CA ALA A 39 -23.84 10.10 -5.95
C ALA A 39 -23.54 8.71 -6.56
N ASP A 40 -23.96 8.47 -7.81
CA ASP A 40 -23.84 7.19 -8.52
C ASP A 40 -22.52 7.04 -9.29
N PHE A 41 -21.67 8.07 -9.29
CA PHE A 41 -20.48 8.13 -10.16
C PHE A 41 -19.47 7.02 -9.85
N LEU A 42 -19.24 6.75 -8.56
CA LEU A 42 -18.32 5.68 -8.15
C LEU A 42 -18.86 4.30 -8.50
N ASP A 43 -20.17 4.09 -8.44
CA ASP A 43 -20.79 2.81 -8.78
C ASP A 43 -20.71 2.56 -10.29
N ARG A 44 -20.89 3.61 -11.10
CA ARG A 44 -20.61 3.56 -12.55
C ARG A 44 -19.15 3.20 -12.83
N LEU A 45 -18.20 3.83 -12.14
CA LEU A 45 -16.78 3.50 -12.32
C LEU A 45 -16.44 2.08 -11.86
N SER A 46 -17.03 1.59 -10.75
CA SER A 46 -16.85 0.20 -10.32
C SER A 46 -17.34 -0.78 -11.39
N ARG A 47 -18.51 -0.54 -11.99
CA ARG A 47 -19.02 -1.37 -13.10
C ARG A 47 -18.12 -1.36 -14.33
N GLU A 48 -17.55 -0.20 -14.67
CA GLU A 48 -16.57 -0.08 -15.77
C GLU A 48 -15.31 -0.90 -15.48
N ARG A 49 -14.77 -0.81 -14.26
CA ARG A 49 -13.63 -1.61 -13.79
C ARG A 49 -13.93 -3.11 -13.85
N ASP A 50 -15.07 -3.54 -13.32
CA ASP A 50 -15.41 -4.95 -13.20
C ASP A 50 -15.71 -5.59 -14.56
N ARG A 51 -16.24 -4.80 -15.51
CA ARG A 51 -16.46 -5.23 -16.89
C ARG A 51 -15.16 -5.42 -17.65
N ASP A 52 -14.23 -4.48 -17.54
CA ASP A 52 -12.97 -4.49 -18.28
C ASP A 52 -11.87 -3.74 -17.49
N PRO A 53 -11.12 -4.44 -16.62
CA PRO A 53 -10.14 -3.81 -15.75
C PRO A 53 -8.95 -3.22 -16.51
N ILE A 54 -8.63 -3.76 -17.70
CA ILE A 54 -7.53 -3.26 -18.53
C ILE A 54 -7.94 -1.96 -19.21
N LYS A 55 -9.13 -1.91 -19.81
CA LYS A 55 -9.65 -0.65 -20.35
C LYS A 55 -9.81 0.40 -19.27
N PHE A 56 -10.29 0.01 -18.09
CA PHE A 56 -10.39 0.90 -16.93
C PHE A 56 -9.02 1.47 -16.52
N LEU A 57 -7.97 0.64 -16.49
CA LEU A 57 -6.59 1.08 -16.23
C LEU A 57 -6.20 2.22 -17.18
N TYR A 58 -6.23 1.98 -18.49
CA TYR A 58 -5.71 2.95 -19.46
C TYR A 58 -6.63 4.16 -19.69
N LYS A 59 -7.95 3.99 -19.62
CA LYS A 59 -8.90 5.07 -19.93
C LYS A 59 -9.24 5.94 -18.72
N ILE A 60 -9.19 5.38 -17.50
CA ILE A 60 -9.63 6.08 -16.30
C ILE A 60 -8.48 6.26 -15.31
N VAL A 61 -7.77 5.19 -14.95
CA VAL A 61 -6.74 5.26 -13.91
C VAL A 61 -5.51 6.02 -14.39
N LEU A 62 -5.14 5.90 -15.66
CA LEU A 62 -3.98 6.57 -16.26
C LEU A 62 -4.31 7.87 -16.99
N ASP A 63 -5.56 8.34 -16.91
CA ASP A 63 -5.94 9.65 -17.41
C ASP A 63 -5.13 10.76 -16.69
N PRO A 64 -4.26 11.51 -17.40
CA PRO A 64 -3.39 12.51 -16.80
C PRO A 64 -4.13 13.65 -16.11
N GLN A 65 -5.32 14.03 -16.57
CA GLN A 65 -6.05 15.19 -16.01
C GLN A 65 -5.15 16.43 -15.84
N GLU A 66 -4.39 16.76 -16.90
CA GLU A 66 -3.43 17.87 -16.93
C GLU A 66 -2.19 17.69 -16.02
N LYS A 67 -2.01 16.49 -15.44
CA LYS A 67 -0.82 16.13 -14.66
C LYS A 67 0.25 15.51 -15.56
N LYS A 68 1.50 15.66 -15.15
CA LYS A 68 2.66 15.09 -15.85
C LYS A 68 2.80 13.60 -15.58
N VAL A 69 2.44 13.18 -14.37
CA VAL A 69 2.55 11.79 -13.92
C VAL A 69 1.24 11.36 -13.26
N VAL A 70 0.79 10.16 -13.61
CA VAL A 70 -0.29 9.47 -12.92
C VAL A 70 0.24 8.19 -12.30
N GLY A 71 -0.24 7.86 -11.12
CA GLY A 71 0.10 6.61 -10.47
C GLY A 71 -1.04 6.13 -9.59
N PHE A 72 -1.01 4.84 -9.30
CA PHE A 72 -1.96 4.15 -8.43
C PHE A 72 -1.21 3.16 -7.55
N LYS A 73 -1.89 2.62 -6.55
CA LYS A 73 -1.32 1.66 -5.60
C LYS A 73 -2.03 0.32 -5.74
N LEU A 74 -1.24 -0.74 -5.76
CA LEU A 74 -1.70 -2.13 -5.68
C LEU A 74 -1.07 -2.80 -4.46
N LYS A 75 -1.79 -3.75 -3.84
CA LYS A 75 -1.26 -4.57 -2.73
C LYS A 75 -0.93 -5.97 -3.26
N HIS A 76 0.19 -6.54 -2.82
CA HIS A 76 0.55 -7.92 -3.17
C HIS A 76 -0.56 -8.92 -2.88
N ASN A 77 -1.24 -8.77 -1.74
CA ASN A 77 -2.31 -9.69 -1.32
C ASN A 77 -3.51 -9.69 -2.27
N GLU A 78 -3.78 -8.59 -2.98
CA GLU A 78 -4.81 -8.54 -4.03
C GLU A 78 -4.24 -9.09 -5.34
N LEU A 79 -3.03 -8.65 -5.71
CA LEU A 79 -2.43 -9.03 -6.99
C LEU A 79 -2.11 -10.51 -7.13
N VAL A 80 -2.01 -11.29 -6.05
CA VAL A 80 -1.84 -12.75 -6.13
C VAL A 80 -3.13 -13.49 -6.47
N LEU A 81 -4.29 -12.85 -6.32
CA LEU A 81 -5.57 -13.51 -6.57
C LEU A 81 -5.78 -13.75 -8.08
N PRO A 82 -6.42 -14.87 -8.48
CA PRO A 82 -6.57 -15.24 -9.89
C PRO A 82 -7.23 -14.17 -10.76
N GLU A 83 -8.22 -13.45 -10.24
CA GLU A 83 -8.95 -12.39 -10.94
C GLU A 83 -8.05 -11.20 -11.34
N PHE A 84 -6.95 -10.98 -10.63
CA PHE A 84 -5.98 -9.93 -10.96
C PHE A 84 -4.87 -10.39 -11.90
N LYS A 85 -4.86 -11.67 -12.32
CA LYS A 85 -3.80 -12.22 -13.18
C LYS A 85 -3.62 -11.41 -14.46
N ALA A 86 -4.70 -11.13 -15.18
CA ALA A 86 -4.65 -10.36 -16.44
C ALA A 86 -4.12 -8.94 -16.21
N LEU A 87 -4.60 -8.24 -15.18
CA LEU A 87 -4.11 -6.90 -14.83
C LEU A 87 -2.63 -6.92 -14.46
N ARG A 88 -2.20 -7.92 -13.70
CA ARG A 88 -0.80 -8.09 -13.28
C ARG A 88 0.11 -8.36 -14.48
N GLU A 89 -0.32 -9.20 -15.41
CA GLU A 89 0.41 -9.50 -16.65
C GLU A 89 0.48 -8.28 -17.57
N GLU A 90 -0.61 -7.53 -17.71
CA GLU A 90 -0.63 -6.28 -18.48
C GLU A 90 0.41 -5.29 -17.95
N ILE A 91 0.40 -5.00 -16.64
CA ILE A 91 1.35 -4.06 -16.01
C ILE A 91 2.79 -4.55 -16.13
N ALA A 92 3.03 -5.87 -16.04
CA ALA A 92 4.39 -6.43 -16.13
C ALA A 92 4.95 -6.41 -17.57
N ASN A 93 4.07 -6.41 -18.58
CA ASN A 93 4.46 -6.39 -19.98
C ASN A 93 4.63 -4.96 -20.53
N ASP A 94 3.90 -3.99 -19.99
CA ASP A 94 4.03 -2.58 -20.36
C ASP A 94 5.21 -1.91 -19.63
N LEU A 95 6.34 -1.80 -20.32
CA LEU A 95 7.58 -1.25 -19.77
C LEU A 95 7.55 0.28 -19.60
N ASP A 96 6.50 0.98 -20.05
CA ASP A 96 6.34 2.41 -19.79
C ASP A 96 5.99 2.67 -18.32
N PHE A 97 5.48 1.66 -17.60
CA PHE A 97 5.29 1.74 -16.16
C PHE A 97 6.61 1.87 -15.40
N ARG A 98 6.63 2.87 -14.52
CA ARG A 98 7.66 3.03 -13.48
C ARG A 98 7.19 2.40 -12.18
N ILE A 99 7.86 1.33 -11.74
CA ILE A 99 7.43 0.55 -10.58
C ILE A 99 8.17 0.99 -9.31
N ILE A 100 7.41 1.44 -8.29
CA ILE A 100 7.92 1.71 -6.94
C ILE A 100 7.47 0.60 -6.01
N HIS A 101 8.40 -0.28 -5.67
CA HIS A 101 8.15 -1.34 -4.72
C HIS A 101 8.41 -0.84 -3.28
N LEU A 102 7.33 -0.69 -2.50
CA LEU A 102 7.41 -0.35 -1.07
C LEU A 102 7.52 -1.59 -0.19
N ARG A 103 8.54 -1.62 0.67
CA ARG A 103 8.79 -2.72 1.61
C ARG A 103 8.92 -2.19 3.03
N ARG A 104 8.53 -3.00 4.02
CA ARG A 104 8.81 -2.76 5.43
C ARG A 104 9.82 -3.80 5.88
N GLU A 105 11.00 -3.36 6.28
CA GLU A 105 12.10 -4.25 6.66
C GLU A 105 11.75 -5.07 7.90
N ASN A 106 11.21 -4.43 8.94
CA ASN A 106 10.76 -5.13 10.14
C ASN A 106 9.36 -5.76 9.91
N LEU A 107 9.33 -7.08 9.72
CA LEU A 107 8.10 -7.82 9.43
C LEU A 107 7.17 -7.94 10.64
N LEU A 108 7.69 -7.94 11.87
CA LEU A 108 6.88 -7.90 13.08
C LEU A 108 6.08 -6.60 13.18
N ARG A 109 6.73 -5.44 12.95
CA ARG A 109 6.07 -4.13 12.89
C ARG A 109 5.03 -4.07 11.78
N ARG A 110 5.32 -4.70 10.63
CA ARG A 110 4.37 -4.80 9.51
C ARG A 110 3.15 -5.64 9.90
N PHE A 111 3.37 -6.83 10.45
CA PHE A 111 2.31 -7.74 10.88
C PHE A 111 1.44 -7.12 11.98
N LEU A 112 2.06 -6.56 13.03
CA LEU A 112 1.36 -5.86 14.10
C LEU A 112 0.45 -4.74 13.56
N SER A 113 0.99 -3.90 12.68
CA SER A 113 0.22 -2.83 12.03
C SER A 113 -0.97 -3.36 11.23
N HIS A 114 -0.80 -4.50 10.55
CA HIS A 114 -1.89 -5.16 9.81
C HIS A 114 -2.92 -5.79 10.76
N TYR A 115 -2.46 -6.43 11.84
CA TYR A 115 -3.30 -7.04 12.86
C TYR A 115 -4.20 -6.01 13.53
N ILE A 116 -3.61 -4.91 14.03
CA ILE A 116 -4.34 -3.82 14.68
C ILE A 116 -5.39 -3.24 13.72
N ALA A 117 -4.99 -2.91 12.50
CA ALA A 117 -5.90 -2.28 11.54
C ALA A 117 -7.08 -3.18 11.16
N ASN A 118 -6.90 -4.50 11.08
CA ASN A 118 -7.98 -5.40 10.65
C ASN A 118 -8.80 -6.01 11.79
N ARG A 119 -8.22 -6.13 12.99
CA ARG A 119 -8.85 -6.86 14.11
C ARG A 119 -9.16 -6.00 15.34
N VAL A 120 -8.57 -4.80 15.43
CA VAL A 120 -8.69 -3.95 16.64
C VAL A 120 -9.37 -2.63 16.32
N THR A 121 -8.81 -1.83 15.42
CA THR A 121 -9.25 -0.44 15.23
C THR A 121 -10.07 -0.21 13.96
N HIS A 122 -10.06 -1.16 13.01
CA HIS A 122 -10.62 -0.99 11.66
C HIS A 122 -10.12 0.28 10.94
N THR A 123 -8.99 0.83 11.39
CA THR A 123 -8.43 2.10 10.93
C THR A 123 -7.01 1.85 10.42
N THR A 124 -6.79 2.15 9.14
CA THR A 124 -5.49 1.93 8.47
C THR A 124 -4.62 3.20 8.42
N LEU A 125 -5.20 4.36 8.70
CA LEU A 125 -4.54 5.67 8.56
C LEU A 125 -5.15 6.69 9.53
N ALA A 126 -4.32 7.32 10.36
CA ALA A 126 -4.72 8.54 11.07
C ALA A 126 -4.49 9.76 10.20
N VAL A 127 -5.44 10.70 10.23
CA VAL A 127 -5.33 12.02 9.61
C VAL A 127 -5.18 13.06 10.72
N GLN A 128 -4.32 14.05 10.51
CA GLN A 128 -4.11 15.15 11.45
C GLN A 128 -5.45 15.82 11.80
N GLY A 129 -5.66 16.03 13.10
CA GLY A 129 -6.91 16.58 13.64
C GLY A 129 -8.03 15.56 13.86
N GLN A 130 -7.83 14.28 13.52
CA GLN A 130 -8.75 13.20 13.88
C GLN A 130 -8.28 12.48 15.15
N PRO A 131 -9.21 11.97 15.98
CA PRO A 131 -8.86 11.10 17.10
C PRO A 131 -8.05 9.90 16.60
N ILE A 132 -6.92 9.62 17.26
CA ILE A 132 -6.19 8.38 17.03
C ILE A 132 -6.82 7.34 17.95
N PRO A 133 -7.35 6.22 17.42
CA PRO A 133 -7.90 5.16 18.26
C PRO A 133 -6.83 4.66 19.24
N GLU A 134 -7.19 4.53 20.50
CA GLU A 134 -6.33 3.83 21.46
C GLU A 134 -6.20 2.37 21.04
N VAL A 135 -4.98 1.85 21.13
CA VAL A 135 -4.68 0.47 20.80
C VAL A 135 -4.29 -0.23 22.09
N PRO A 136 -5.15 -1.09 22.67
CA PRO A 136 -4.75 -1.88 23.83
C PRO A 136 -3.62 -2.84 23.43
N PRO A 137 -2.76 -3.26 24.38
CA PRO A 137 -1.77 -4.28 24.12
C PRO A 137 -2.41 -5.54 23.55
N VAL A 138 -1.86 -6.04 22.45
CA VAL A 138 -2.37 -7.23 21.74
C VAL A 138 -1.48 -8.43 22.03
N ARG A 139 -2.09 -9.61 22.13
CA ARG A 139 -1.37 -10.88 22.14
C ARG A 139 -1.33 -11.42 20.71
N LEU A 140 -0.16 -11.81 20.21
CA LEU A 140 0.00 -12.36 18.86
C LEU A 140 0.38 -13.85 18.91
N ASP A 141 -0.14 -14.64 18.00
CA ASP A 141 0.24 -16.05 17.83
C ASP A 141 1.59 -16.16 17.09
N PRO A 142 2.63 -16.80 17.67
CA PRO A 142 3.92 -16.98 17.02
C PRO A 142 3.83 -17.69 15.66
N ARG A 143 2.95 -18.69 15.52
CA ARG A 143 2.77 -19.44 14.27
C ARG A 143 2.06 -18.61 13.20
N GLU A 144 1.15 -17.73 13.62
CA GLU A 144 0.53 -16.77 12.69
C GLU A 144 1.58 -15.77 12.18
N CYS A 145 2.41 -15.21 13.07
CA CYS A 145 3.50 -14.32 12.71
C CYS A 145 4.45 -14.99 11.71
N GLN A 146 4.88 -16.23 11.99
CA GLN A 146 5.82 -16.95 11.13
C GLN A 146 5.28 -17.14 9.71
N ARG A 147 4.06 -17.68 9.58
CA ARG A 147 3.42 -17.90 8.28
C ARG A 147 3.29 -16.61 7.48
N ASP A 148 2.94 -15.52 8.16
CA ASP A 148 2.80 -14.21 7.55
C ASP A 148 4.16 -13.62 7.11
N PHE A 149 5.23 -13.82 7.88
CA PHE A 149 6.59 -13.39 7.51
C PHE A 149 7.09 -14.13 6.27
N GLU A 150 6.96 -15.46 6.26
CA GLU A 150 7.34 -16.33 5.15
C GLU A 150 6.54 -15.97 3.88
N THR A 151 5.22 -15.82 4.01
CA THR A 151 4.36 -15.42 2.89
C THR A 151 4.74 -14.05 2.33
N THR A 152 5.07 -13.10 3.21
CA THR A 152 5.49 -11.75 2.79
C THR A 152 6.81 -11.78 2.03
N LEU A 153 7.80 -12.54 2.51
CA LEU A 153 9.09 -12.67 1.84
C LEU A 153 8.98 -13.39 0.50
N LYS A 154 8.18 -14.45 0.44
CA LYS A 154 7.89 -15.16 -0.82
C LYS A 154 7.28 -14.22 -1.85
N ARG A 155 6.24 -13.47 -1.46
CA ARG A 155 5.58 -12.48 -2.34
C ARG A 155 6.54 -11.36 -2.76
N ASP A 156 7.39 -10.87 -1.84
CA ASP A 156 8.42 -9.87 -2.18
C ASP A 156 9.33 -10.37 -3.30
N ALA A 157 9.81 -11.61 -3.19
CA ALA A 157 10.66 -12.23 -4.20
C ALA A 157 9.93 -12.40 -5.54
N GLU A 158 8.70 -12.93 -5.52
CA GLU A 158 7.88 -13.12 -6.73
C GLU A 158 7.63 -11.81 -7.47
N PHE A 159 7.22 -10.74 -6.77
CA PHE A 159 6.96 -9.44 -7.42
C PHE A 159 8.24 -8.73 -7.87
N ARG A 160 9.37 -8.96 -7.19
CA ARG A 160 10.67 -8.45 -7.65
C ARG A 160 11.09 -9.09 -8.96
N GLU A 161 10.85 -10.39 -9.12
CA GLU A 161 11.14 -11.11 -10.36
C GLU A 161 10.20 -10.66 -11.47
N LEU A 162 8.89 -10.62 -11.18
CA LEU A 162 7.87 -10.20 -12.13
C LEU A 162 8.15 -8.82 -12.73
N PHE A 163 8.60 -7.86 -11.91
CA PHE A 163 8.90 -6.51 -12.36
C PHE A 163 10.39 -6.23 -12.58
N ALA A 164 11.23 -7.27 -12.70
CA ALA A 164 12.69 -7.12 -12.83
C ALA A 164 13.10 -6.30 -14.05
N ARG A 165 12.29 -6.34 -15.13
CA ARG A 165 12.52 -5.61 -16.39
C ARG A 165 12.18 -4.12 -16.31
N HIS A 166 11.43 -3.68 -15.31
CA HIS A 166 11.04 -2.28 -15.19
C HIS A 166 12.19 -1.44 -14.65
N ARG A 167 12.18 -0.15 -15.02
CA ARG A 167 13.11 0.82 -14.45
C ARG A 167 12.93 0.86 -12.93
N ARG A 168 13.98 0.56 -12.20
CA ARG A 168 14.00 0.60 -10.72
C ARG A 168 14.39 1.98 -10.25
N LYS A 169 13.84 2.40 -9.10
CA LYS A 169 14.28 3.62 -8.42
C LYS A 169 15.75 3.46 -8.01
N MET A 170 16.65 4.12 -8.74
CA MET A 170 18.10 4.19 -8.42
C MET A 170 18.52 5.58 -7.89
N ALA A 171 17.66 6.60 -8.04
CA ALA A 171 17.89 8.00 -7.66
C ALA A 171 16.79 8.55 -6.73
N ALA A 172 16.78 9.87 -6.49
CA ALA A 172 15.73 10.56 -5.76
C ALA A 172 14.34 10.28 -6.38
N LEU A 173 13.32 10.12 -5.53
CA LEU A 173 11.98 9.67 -5.96
C LEU A 173 11.36 10.54 -7.07
N LEU A 174 11.46 11.86 -6.95
CA LEU A 174 10.83 12.79 -7.90
C LEU A 174 11.54 12.81 -9.26
N ASP A 175 12.86 12.69 -9.26
CA ASP A 175 13.66 12.49 -10.47
C ASP A 175 13.30 11.16 -11.16
N PHE A 176 13.19 10.07 -10.39
CA PHE A 176 12.70 8.79 -10.91
C PHE A 176 11.31 8.90 -11.55
N LEU A 177 10.44 9.79 -11.05
CA LEU A 177 9.14 10.07 -11.64
C LEU A 177 9.20 11.10 -12.79
N GLY A 178 10.33 11.79 -13.00
CA GLY A 178 10.51 12.81 -14.03
C GLY A 178 9.75 14.11 -13.75
N VAL A 179 9.51 14.41 -12.48
CA VAL A 179 8.87 15.67 -12.03
C VAL A 179 9.86 16.56 -11.28
N SER A 180 9.50 17.82 -11.12
CA SER A 180 10.37 18.82 -10.50
C SER A 180 10.70 18.47 -9.05
N PRO A 181 11.95 18.68 -8.58
CA PRO A 181 12.29 18.42 -7.18
C PRO A 181 11.58 19.42 -6.25
N ARG A 182 10.99 18.91 -5.16
CA ARG A 182 10.39 19.72 -4.10
C ARG A 182 10.17 18.91 -2.83
N GLU A 183 9.94 19.62 -1.74
CA GLU A 183 9.46 18.99 -0.51
C GLU A 183 8.04 18.43 -0.72
N LEU A 184 7.84 17.21 -0.21
CA LEU A 184 6.55 16.53 -0.18
C LEU A 184 6.00 16.57 1.25
N THR A 185 4.72 16.86 1.38
CA THR A 185 4.06 17.00 2.68
C THR A 185 2.86 16.07 2.76
N THR A 186 2.47 15.71 3.98
CA THR A 186 1.29 14.88 4.22
C THR A 186 0.67 15.24 5.55
N THR A 187 -0.66 15.18 5.61
CA THR A 187 -1.42 15.32 6.86
C THR A 187 -1.64 13.99 7.56
N THR A 188 -1.08 12.90 7.04
CA THR A 188 -1.32 11.56 7.56
C THR A 188 -0.24 11.16 8.56
N LYS A 189 -0.64 10.48 9.64
CA LYS A 189 0.27 9.99 10.67
C LYS A 189 0.22 8.47 10.73
N LYS A 190 1.35 7.86 11.10
CA LYS A 190 1.43 6.43 11.40
C LYS A 190 0.64 6.17 12.69
N LEU A 191 -0.11 5.07 12.72
CA LEU A 191 -0.84 4.61 13.89
C LEU A 191 0.08 3.80 14.82
N GLY A 192 -0.15 3.93 16.13
CA GLY A 192 0.46 3.09 17.17
C GLY A 192 1.73 3.66 17.81
N ASN A 193 2.16 3.00 18.89
CA ASN A 193 3.40 3.29 19.62
C ASN A 193 4.60 2.68 18.87
N ASP A 194 5.75 3.35 18.91
CA ASP A 194 6.97 2.86 18.31
C ASP A 194 7.67 1.78 19.15
N ASN A 195 7.38 1.66 20.44
CA ASN A 195 7.92 0.57 21.27
C ASN A 195 7.05 -0.70 21.15
N LEU A 196 7.64 -1.80 20.66
CA LEU A 196 6.89 -3.04 20.43
C LEU A 196 6.51 -3.77 21.71
N ARG A 197 7.34 -3.67 22.76
CA ARG A 197 7.09 -4.30 24.06
C ARG A 197 5.84 -3.75 24.74
N ASN A 198 5.56 -2.46 24.50
CA ASN A 198 4.37 -1.81 25.05
C ASN A 198 3.07 -2.18 24.32
N VAL A 199 3.16 -2.57 23.04
CA VAL A 199 1.98 -2.90 22.22
C VAL A 199 1.72 -4.40 22.13
N ILE A 200 2.73 -5.23 22.36
CA ILE A 200 2.60 -6.70 22.29
C ILE A 200 2.75 -7.28 23.69
N SER A 201 1.64 -7.75 24.28
CA SER A 201 1.62 -8.26 25.65
C SER A 201 2.45 -9.52 25.86
N ASN A 202 2.69 -10.30 24.80
CA ASN A 202 3.52 -11.51 24.80
C ASN A 202 4.83 -11.36 24.03
N PHE A 203 5.42 -10.15 24.06
CA PHE A 203 6.62 -9.85 23.28
C PHE A 203 7.79 -10.81 23.56
N ASP A 204 8.10 -11.08 24.83
CA ASP A 204 9.24 -11.94 25.18
C ASP A 204 9.02 -13.42 24.82
N GLU A 205 7.77 -13.88 24.83
CA GLU A 205 7.38 -15.21 24.33
C GLU A 205 7.65 -15.32 22.82
N LEU A 206 7.22 -14.32 22.03
CA LEU A 206 7.48 -14.27 20.59
C LEU A 206 8.99 -14.20 20.31
N ARG A 207 9.71 -13.33 21.03
CA ARG A 207 11.17 -13.20 20.88
C ARG A 207 11.86 -14.54 21.12
N SER A 208 11.43 -15.27 22.15
CA SER A 208 11.97 -16.59 22.47
C SER A 208 11.62 -17.63 21.40
N TYR A 209 10.39 -17.60 20.88
CA TYR A 209 9.96 -18.49 19.79
C TYR A 209 10.78 -18.31 18.52
N PHE A 210 11.11 -17.06 18.16
CA PHE A 210 11.90 -16.76 16.97
C PHE A 210 13.42 -16.75 17.22
N ALA A 211 13.88 -17.05 18.43
CA ALA A 211 15.30 -17.12 18.76
C ALA A 211 15.98 -18.19 17.89
N GLY A 212 17.13 -17.84 17.29
CA GLY A 212 17.87 -18.73 16.38
C GLY A 212 17.30 -18.85 14.96
N SER A 213 16.17 -18.22 14.65
CA SER A 213 15.63 -18.13 13.29
C SER A 213 16.13 -16.87 12.56
N SER A 214 15.96 -16.81 11.24
CA SER A 214 16.22 -15.59 10.45
C SER A 214 15.30 -14.41 10.80
N PHE A 215 14.26 -14.63 11.60
CA PHE A 215 13.28 -13.62 11.99
C PHE A 215 13.58 -12.98 13.36
N SER A 216 14.59 -13.48 14.09
CA SER A 216 15.01 -12.92 15.38
C SER A 216 15.33 -11.42 15.31
N LYS A 217 15.94 -10.98 14.21
CA LYS A 217 16.30 -9.57 13.94
C LYS A 217 15.13 -8.58 14.05
N PHE A 218 13.89 -9.03 13.89
CA PHE A 218 12.72 -8.15 14.00
C PHE A 218 12.39 -7.75 15.45
N PHE A 219 13.07 -8.34 16.42
CA PHE A 219 12.90 -8.11 17.86
C PHE A 219 14.07 -7.31 18.48
N GLU A 220 15.06 -6.88 17.70
CA GLU A 220 16.28 -6.21 18.21
C GLU A 220 16.06 -4.72 18.52
N ASP A 221 15.26 -4.01 17.71
CA ASP A 221 14.95 -2.58 17.86
C ASP A 221 13.57 -2.32 18.52
N ALA A 222 13.28 -3.02 19.62
CA ALA A 222 11.93 -3.13 20.20
C ALA A 222 11.69 -2.29 21.47
#